data_AF-A0A7W6C013-F1
#
_entry.id   AF-A0A7W6C013-F1
#
_cell.length_a   1.000
_cell.length_b   1.000
_cell.length_c   1.000
_cell.angle_alpha   90.00
_cell.angle_beta   90.00
_cell.angle_gamma   90.00
#
_symmetry.space_group_name_H-M   'P 1'
#
loop_
_entity.id
_entity.type
_entity.pdbx_description
1 polymer ?
#
loop_
_entity_poly.entity_id
_entity_poly.type
_entity_poly.pdbx_seq_one_letter_code
_entity_poly.pdbx_strand_id
1 'polypeptide(L)'
;MSGPDKAACQASGGRVERRGRLGSELCVRPFADAGKSCTDSAQCQGKCIAMGNTAEPQTAGQCQADDRLFGCYSEIKGGKSAYTICVD
;
A
#
# COMPACT_ATOMS: atom_id res chain seq x y z
N MET A 1 -2.55 -19.41 6.68
CA MET A 1 -3.13 -18.79 7.89
C MET A 1 -4.07 -19.77 8.57
N SER A 2 -4.11 -19.84 9.90
CA SER A 2 -5.07 -20.71 10.60
C SER A 2 -6.49 -20.10 10.58
N GLY A 3 -7.52 -20.91 10.83
CA GLY A 3 -8.91 -20.44 10.92
C GLY A 3 -9.13 -19.31 11.93
N PRO A 4 -8.62 -19.43 13.18
CA PRO A 4 -8.68 -18.35 14.17
C PRO A 4 -8.01 -17.05 13.71
N ASP A 5 -6.85 -17.13 13.04
CA ASP A 5 -6.16 -15.93 12.54
C ASP A 5 -6.99 -15.20 11.48
N LYS A 6 -7.71 -15.95 10.63
CA LYS A 6 -8.59 -15.38 9.61
C LYS A 6 -9.78 -14.66 10.24
N ALA A 7 -10.39 -15.25 11.27
CA ALA A 7 -11.49 -14.62 11.99
C ALA A 7 -11.05 -13.35 12.73
N ALA A 8 -9.87 -13.37 13.37
CA ALA A 8 -9.30 -12.19 14.03
C ALA A 8 -9.02 -11.06 13.02
N CYS A 9 -8.50 -11.40 11.83
CA CYS A 9 -8.30 -10.43 10.76
C CYS A 9 -9.61 -9.71 10.39
N GLN A 10 -10.67 -10.47 10.14
CA GLN A 10 -11.98 -9.93 9.77
C GLN A 10 -12.60 -9.09 10.89
N ALA A 11 -12.48 -9.54 12.14
CA ALA A 11 -12.98 -8.81 13.31
C ALA A 11 -12.28 -7.45 13.50
N SER A 12 -11.02 -7.32 13.06
CA SER A 12 -10.27 -6.05 13.07
C SER A 12 -10.57 -5.12 11.89
N GLY A 13 -11.53 -5.47 11.02
CA GLY A 13 -11.84 -4.73 9.79
C GLY A 13 -10.92 -5.05 8.62
N GLY A 14 -10.05 -6.06 8.75
CA GLY A 14 -9.18 -6.55 7.70
C GLY A 14 -9.85 -7.57 6.77
N ARG A 15 -9.18 -7.88 5.68
CA ARG A 15 -9.56 -8.89 4.69
C ARG A 15 -8.43 -9.89 4.56
N VAL A 16 -8.75 -11.18 4.50
CA VAL A 16 -7.75 -12.21 4.20
C VAL A 16 -7.58 -12.27 2.70
N GLU A 17 -6.41 -11.92 2.21
CA GLU A 17 -6.08 -11.94 0.78
C GLU A 17 -4.82 -12.76 0.52
N ARG A 18 -4.75 -13.36 -0.67
CA ARG A 18 -3.52 -13.99 -1.16
C ARG A 18 -2.76 -12.96 -1.99
N ARG A 19 -1.59 -12.56 -1.51
CA ARG A 19 -0.74 -11.53 -2.15
C ARG A 19 0.67 -12.08 -2.37
N GLY A 20 1.38 -11.45 -3.31
CA GLY A 20 2.74 -11.80 -3.67
C GLY A 20 2.88 -13.02 -4.55
N ARG A 21 4.09 -13.27 -5.06
CA ARG A 21 4.35 -14.41 -5.98
C ARG A 21 4.12 -15.76 -5.33
N LEU A 22 4.40 -15.89 -4.03
CA LEU A 22 4.15 -17.11 -3.28
C LEU A 22 2.67 -17.32 -2.91
N GLY A 23 1.80 -16.33 -3.15
CA GLY A 23 0.38 -16.42 -2.84
C GLY A 23 0.07 -16.52 -1.34
N SER A 24 0.92 -15.93 -0.50
CA SER A 24 0.80 -15.98 0.96
C SER A 24 -0.50 -15.33 1.43
N GLU A 25 -1.20 -16.00 2.35
CA GLU A 25 -2.39 -15.45 2.99
C GLU A 25 -2.00 -14.37 4.00
N LEU A 26 -2.44 -13.14 3.75
CA LEU A 26 -2.18 -11.97 4.58
C LEU A 26 -3.50 -11.37 5.08
N CYS A 27 -3.45 -10.82 6.29
CA CYS A 27 -4.47 -9.89 6.74
C CYS A 27 -4.15 -8.49 6.19
N VAL A 28 -5.01 -8.01 5.30
CA VAL A 28 -4.90 -6.72 4.61
C VAL A 28 -5.96 -5.78 5.16
N ARG A 29 -5.56 -4.59 5.64
CA ARG A 29 -6.49 -3.56 6.11
C ARG A 29 -6.53 -2.42 5.10
N PRO A 30 -7.69 -2.16 4.48
CA PRO A 30 -7.81 -1.06 3.54
C PRO A 30 -7.75 0.28 4.26
N PHE A 31 -7.19 1.28 3.59
CA PHE A 31 -7.29 2.67 4.04
C PHE A 31 -8.53 3.33 3.43
N ALA A 32 -9.15 4.23 4.20
CA ALA A 32 -10.38 4.91 3.77
C ALA A 32 -10.14 5.92 2.65
N ASP A 33 -8.90 6.41 2.52
CA ASP A 33 -8.44 7.38 1.54
C ASP A 33 -7.69 6.75 0.36
N ALA A 34 -7.74 5.43 0.22
CA ALA A 34 -7.16 4.69 -0.89
C ALA A 34 -7.42 5.35 -2.26
N GLY A 35 -6.37 5.59 -3.03
CA GLY A 35 -6.46 6.16 -4.38
C GLY A 35 -6.60 7.68 -4.44
N LYS A 36 -6.77 8.37 -3.30
CA LYS A 36 -6.82 9.84 -3.26
C LYS A 36 -5.49 10.44 -3.70
N SER A 37 -5.52 11.44 -4.58
CA SER A 37 -4.31 12.15 -5.00
C SER A 37 -3.61 12.83 -3.81
N CYS A 38 -2.29 12.74 -3.79
CA CYS A 38 -1.47 13.28 -2.73
C CYS A 38 -0.10 13.74 -3.25
N THR A 39 0.57 14.60 -2.50
CA THR A 39 1.97 15.01 -2.75
C THR A 39 2.88 14.75 -1.56
N ASP A 40 2.33 14.30 -0.44
CA ASP A 40 3.06 13.94 0.76
C ASP A 40 2.30 12.87 1.54
N SER A 41 3.02 11.93 2.16
CA SER A 41 2.42 10.89 3.00
C SER A 41 1.63 11.44 4.19
N ALA A 42 1.92 12.66 4.68
CA ALA A 42 1.12 13.31 5.73
C ALA A 42 -0.33 13.62 5.30
N GLN A 43 -0.64 13.55 4.01
CA GLN A 43 -2.00 13.73 3.47
C GLN A 43 -2.81 12.43 3.44
N CYS A 44 -2.17 11.30 3.78
CA CYS A 44 -2.74 9.97 3.69
C CYS A 44 -2.74 9.26 5.05
N GLN A 45 -3.63 8.29 5.25
CA GLN A 45 -3.59 7.36 6.38
C GLN A 45 -2.34 6.47 6.35
N GLY A 46 -1.83 6.22 5.14
CA GLY A 46 -0.56 5.54 4.88
C GLY A 46 0.41 6.43 4.11
N LYS A 47 1.13 5.83 3.17
CA LYS A 47 2.08 6.49 2.28
C LYS A 47 1.36 7.09 1.08
N CYS A 48 1.86 8.24 0.64
CA CYS A 48 1.58 8.73 -0.69
C CYS A 48 2.51 8.02 -1.68
N ILE A 49 1.97 7.33 -2.68
CA ILE A 49 2.77 6.49 -3.57
C ILE A 49 2.45 6.70 -5.05
N ALA A 50 3.47 6.56 -5.89
CA ALA A 50 3.30 6.40 -7.32
C ALA A 50 3.57 4.93 -7.68
N MET A 51 2.62 4.26 -8.30
CA MET A 51 2.76 2.86 -8.70
C MET A 51 3.66 2.72 -9.92
N GLY A 52 4.43 1.63 -9.95
CA GLY A 52 5.38 1.31 -11.02
C GLY A 52 6.83 1.57 -10.63
N ASN A 53 7.71 1.31 -11.60
CA ASN A 53 9.13 1.63 -11.50
C ASN A 53 9.47 2.64 -12.60
N THR A 54 9.01 3.88 -12.40
CA THR A 54 9.20 4.96 -13.37
C THR A 54 10.52 5.66 -13.10
N ALA A 55 11.33 5.81 -14.15
CA ALA A 55 12.59 6.57 -14.09
C ALA A 55 12.34 8.09 -13.99
N GLU A 56 11.12 8.55 -14.28
CA GLU A 56 10.76 9.96 -14.24
C GLU A 56 10.41 10.43 -12.82
N PRO A 57 10.90 11.61 -12.41
CA PRO A 57 10.59 12.19 -11.12
C PRO A 57 9.09 12.45 -10.99
N GLN A 58 8.41 11.62 -10.19
CA GLN A 58 7.01 11.79 -9.86
C GLN A 58 6.86 12.89 -8.81
N THR A 59 5.97 13.85 -9.07
CA THR A 59 5.69 14.98 -8.17
C THR A 59 4.38 14.81 -7.40
N ALA A 60 3.56 13.83 -7.78
CA ALA A 60 2.34 13.47 -7.10
C ALA A 60 2.16 11.94 -7.16
N GLY A 61 1.36 11.44 -6.22
CA GLY A 61 0.99 10.04 -6.14
C GLY A 61 -0.47 9.90 -5.73
N GLN A 62 -0.80 8.71 -5.26
CA GLN A 62 -2.08 8.36 -4.67
C GLN A 62 -1.84 7.76 -3.29
N CYS A 63 -2.75 7.99 -2.35
CA CYS A 63 -2.71 7.33 -1.06
C CYS A 63 -2.79 5.82 -1.26
N GLN A 64 -1.88 5.09 -0.60
CA GLN A 64 -1.80 3.65 -0.74
C GLN A 64 -3.14 2.97 -0.40
N ALA A 65 -3.44 1.85 -1.07
CA ALA A 65 -4.74 1.21 -0.95
C ALA A 65 -4.99 0.56 0.42
N ASP A 66 -3.95 -0.04 0.99
CA ASP A 66 -4.01 -0.86 2.19
C ASP A 66 -2.65 -0.93 2.90
N ASP A 67 -2.62 -1.50 4.11
CA ASP A 67 -1.40 -1.63 4.93
C ASP A 67 -0.43 -2.73 4.46
N ARG A 68 -0.74 -3.44 3.37
CA ARG A 68 0.07 -4.51 2.77
C ARG A 68 0.34 -4.20 1.30
N LEU A 69 1.05 -3.10 1.06
CA LEU A 69 1.54 -2.71 -0.26
C LEU A 69 2.33 -3.83 -0.93
N PHE A 70 1.97 -4.15 -2.18
CA PHE A 70 2.66 -5.10 -3.05
C PHE A 70 2.97 -4.48 -4.40
N GLY A 71 3.97 -5.05 -5.07
CA GLY A 71 4.48 -4.55 -6.33
C GLY A 71 5.53 -3.45 -6.15
N CYS A 72 5.91 -2.84 -7.27
CA CYS A 72 6.83 -1.71 -7.29
C CYS A 72 6.07 -0.40 -7.13
N TYR A 73 6.56 0.45 -6.23
CA TYR A 73 6.03 1.78 -5.99
C TYR A 73 7.12 2.71 -5.47
N SER A 74 6.91 4.01 -5.67
CA SER A 74 7.74 5.05 -5.10
C SER A 74 6.97 5.84 -4.05
N GLU A 75 7.57 6.12 -2.89
CA GLU A 75 6.94 7.02 -1.90
C GLU A 75 7.19 8.47 -2.30
N ILE A 76 6.12 9.27 -2.31
CA ILE A 76 6.15 10.70 -2.62
C ILE A 76 6.14 11.50 -1.31
N LYS A 77 7.13 12.37 -1.13
CA LYS A 77 7.22 13.30 0.01
C LYS A 77 7.55 14.70 -0.49
N GLY A 78 6.81 15.70 -0.02
CA GLY A 78 6.99 17.10 -0.42
C GLY A 78 6.97 17.32 -1.94
N GLY A 79 6.15 16.55 -2.67
CA GLY A 79 6.05 16.63 -4.13
C GLY A 79 7.25 16.05 -4.89
N LYS A 80 8.00 15.12 -4.28
CA LYS A 80 9.15 14.44 -4.90
C LYS A 80 9.13 12.95 -4.57
N SER A 81 9.52 12.12 -5.53
CA SER A 81 9.83 10.72 -5.27
C SER A 81 11.03 10.63 -4.32
N ALA A 82 10.79 10.14 -3.10
CA ALA A 82 11.80 10.00 -2.07
C ALA A 82 12.65 8.75 -2.29
N TYR A 83 12.01 7.64 -2.68
CA TYR A 83 12.65 6.36 -2.99
C TYR A 83 11.67 5.43 -3.72
N THR A 84 12.19 4.38 -4.33
CA THR A 84 11.42 3.30 -4.97
C THR A 84 11.68 1.97 -4.27
N ILE A 85 10.62 1.22 -3.98
CA ILE A 85 10.66 -0.13 -3.40
C ILE A 85 9.84 -1.07 -4.28
N CYS A 86 10.32 -2.30 -4.43
CA CYS A 86 9.54 -3.40 -5.01
C CYS A 86 9.34 -4.49 -3.96
N VAL A 87 8.08 -4.75 -3.61
CA VAL A 87 7.70 -5.82 -2.66
C VAL A 87 7.06 -6.96 -3.46
N ASP A 88 7.57 -8.16 -3.27
CA ASP A 88 7.18 -9.38 -3.99
C ASP A 88 6.38 -10.38 -3.16
#